data_AF-A0A9Q5CAH9-F1
#
_entry.id   AF-A0A9Q5CAH9-F1
#
_cell.length_a   1.000
_cell.length_b   1.000
_cell.length_c   1.000
_cell.angle_alpha   90.00
_cell.angle_beta   90.00
_cell.angle_gamma   90.00
#
_symmetry.space_group_name_H-M   'P 1'
#
loop_
_entity.id
_entity.type
_entity.pdbx_description
1 polymer ?
#
loop_
_entity_poly.entity_id
_entity_poly.type
_entity_poly.pdbx_seq_one_letter_code
_entity_poly.pdbx_strand_id
1 'polypeptide(L)'
;MSKFTDMFNKSIRAEIEFIDLDNGEDGKQIDGIKEVKVTPDTKSSVIDVNYVPVEQKFVLNYVDKNDPKHVVGHQDILGKIGETVVIDKMNIPKGWTEVPGQPDYNNYHYKFGSKLPEPKNILVEHKIDEISGLQDKNNPELYREVTRTVNITYPDGQTGTGKQQIVFYRIKQVDEEN
;
A
#
# COMPACT_ATOMS: atom_id res chain seq x y z
N MET A 1 51.62 56.07 35.09
CA MET A 1 50.16 56.12 34.87
C MET A 1 49.97 57.02 33.65
N SER A 2 49.26 56.68 32.58
CA SER A 2 48.07 55.87 32.45
C SER A 2 48.11 55.09 31.13
N LYS A 3 47.50 53.91 31.15
CA LYS A 3 47.50 52.90 30.10
C LYS A 3 46.74 53.41 28.88
N PHE A 4 47.32 53.21 27.70
CA PHE A 4 46.62 53.29 26.42
C PHE A 4 45.42 52.35 26.48
N THR A 5 44.24 52.95 26.53
CA THR A 5 42.95 52.27 26.43
C THR A 5 42.65 52.19 24.96
N ASP A 6 42.98 51.06 24.35
CA ASP A 6 42.40 50.70 23.07
C ASP A 6 42.18 49.19 23.07
N MET A 7 41.21 48.77 23.89
CA MET A 7 40.59 47.45 23.74
C MET A 7 39.75 47.51 22.46
N PHE A 8 40.41 47.30 21.33
CA PHE A 8 39.74 46.85 20.12
C PHE A 8 39.00 45.57 20.48
N ASN A 9 37.69 45.73 20.68
CA ASN A 9 36.75 44.64 20.82
C ASN A 9 36.72 43.92 19.46
N LYS A 10 37.72 43.08 19.22
CA LYS A 10 37.87 42.32 17.98
C LYS A 10 36.79 41.26 18.01
N SER A 11 35.59 41.65 17.59
CA SER A 11 34.47 40.75 17.36
C SER A 11 34.95 39.69 16.39
N ILE A 12 35.22 38.50 16.90
CA ILE A 12 35.56 37.34 16.08
C ILE A 12 34.27 36.93 15.39
N ARG A 13 34.08 37.32 14.14
CA ARG A 13 33.09 36.68 13.27
C ARG A 13 33.71 35.34 12.86
N ALA A 14 33.21 34.25 13.41
CA ALA A 14 33.43 32.93 12.82
C ALA A 14 32.56 32.87 11.57
N GLU A 15 33.17 32.93 10.40
CA GLU A 15 32.49 32.66 9.14
C GLU A 15 32.43 31.13 9.01
N ILE A 16 31.30 30.55 9.42
CA ILE A 16 31.02 29.14 9.15
C ILE A 16 30.47 29.12 7.72
N GLU A 17 31.33 28.77 6.75
CA GLU A 17 30.85 28.40 5.42
C GLU A 17 30.15 27.04 5.53
N PHE A 18 28.82 27.07 5.61
CA PHE A 18 28.02 25.89 5.30
C PHE A 18 28.13 25.70 3.78
N ILE A 19 28.92 24.73 3.34
CA ILE A 19 28.80 24.24 1.98
C ILE A 19 27.47 23.47 1.96
N ASP A 20 26.42 24.13 1.49
CA ASP A 20 25.13 23.50 1.22
C ASP A 20 25.32 22.46 0.12
N LEU A 21 25.72 21.26 0.51
CA LEU A 21 25.56 20.05 -0.29
C LEU A 21 24.12 19.56 -0.09
N ASP A 22 23.13 20.31 -0.56
CA ASP A 22 21.95 19.70 -1.23
C ASP A 22 20.99 20.75 -1.77
N ASN A 23 20.93 20.81 -3.10
CA ASN A 23 19.81 21.35 -3.82
C ASN A 23 18.66 20.32 -3.77
N GLY A 24 17.77 20.45 -2.78
CA GLY A 24 16.42 19.87 -2.83
C GLY A 24 16.15 18.70 -1.88
N GLU A 25 15.06 18.86 -1.12
CA GLU A 25 14.25 17.82 -0.46
C GLU A 25 14.75 17.01 0.73
N ASP A 26 15.98 17.20 1.22
CA ASP A 26 16.52 16.27 2.23
C ASP A 26 16.62 16.95 3.60
N GLY A 27 15.56 16.80 4.42
CA GLY A 27 15.54 17.09 5.86
C GLY A 27 16.54 16.22 6.63
N LYS A 28 17.80 16.65 6.57
CA LYS A 28 18.95 16.06 7.24
C LYS A 28 18.92 16.38 8.72
N GLN A 29 19.00 15.36 9.58
CA GLN A 29 19.31 15.55 10.99
C GLN A 29 20.82 15.36 11.18
N ILE A 30 21.51 16.45 11.51
CA ILE A 30 22.93 16.43 11.88
C ILE A 30 23.06 16.12 13.37
N ASP A 31 23.95 15.19 13.73
CA ASP A 31 24.34 15.02 15.13
C ASP A 31 25.24 16.20 15.51
N GLY A 32 24.91 16.90 16.60
CA GLY A 32 25.37 18.27 16.86
C GLY A 32 26.88 18.46 16.74
N ILE A 33 27.29 19.42 15.90
CA ILE A 33 28.70 19.84 15.82
C ILE A 33 29.09 20.43 17.19
N LYS A 34 30.09 19.85 17.84
CA LYS A 34 30.56 20.29 19.16
C LYS A 34 31.16 21.69 19.05
N GLU A 35 30.79 22.56 19.99
CA GLU A 35 31.35 23.90 20.09
C GLU A 35 32.86 23.83 20.41
N VAL A 36 33.66 24.57 19.66
CA VAL A 36 35.11 24.68 19.86
C VAL A 36 35.45 26.12 20.23
N LYS A 37 36.19 26.28 21.33
CA LYS A 37 36.68 27.60 21.76
C LYS A 37 37.83 28.04 20.84
N VAL A 38 37.64 29.14 20.13
CA VAL A 38 38.64 29.71 19.21
C VAL A 38 39.46 30.83 19.86
N THR A 39 40.75 30.88 19.53
CA THR A 39 41.74 31.90 19.89
C THR A 39 42.35 32.50 18.61
N PRO A 40 43.08 33.63 18.67
CA PRO A 40 43.76 34.21 17.50
C PRO A 40 44.74 33.26 16.79
N ASP A 41 45.26 32.26 17.52
CA ASP A 41 46.20 31.24 17.00
C ASP A 41 45.49 29.95 16.56
N THR A 42 44.15 29.89 16.66
CA THR A 42 43.39 28.71 16.26
C THR A 42 43.49 28.54 14.75
N LYS A 43 44.06 27.41 14.34
CA LYS A 43 44.17 27.02 12.93
C LYS A 43 42.80 26.57 12.42
N SER A 44 42.57 26.76 11.13
CA SER A 44 41.40 26.20 10.45
C SER A 44 41.34 24.69 10.66
N SER A 45 40.14 24.20 10.93
CA SER A 45 39.84 22.77 11.02
C SER A 45 38.72 22.43 10.05
N VAL A 46 38.83 21.27 9.42
CA VAL A 46 37.73 20.67 8.66
C VAL A 46 36.97 19.76 9.61
N ILE A 47 35.64 19.86 9.61
CA ILE A 47 34.75 18.97 10.35
C ILE A 47 34.10 18.03 9.33
N ASP A 48 34.42 16.75 9.42
CA ASP A 48 33.77 15.72 8.61
C ASP A 48 32.44 15.33 9.28
N VAL A 49 31.33 15.61 8.60
CA VAL A 49 30.00 15.17 9.02
C VAL A 49 29.68 13.89 8.26
N ASN A 50 29.65 12.77 8.98
CA ASN A 50 29.26 11.49 8.41
C ASN A 50 27.75 11.28 8.58
N TYR A 51 27.05 11.06 7.47
CA TYR A 51 25.61 10.81 7.48
C TYR A 51 25.31 9.31 7.46
N VAL A 52 24.43 8.87 8.38
CA VAL A 52 23.89 7.51 8.40
C VAL A 52 22.40 7.60 8.09
N PRO A 53 21.94 7.13 6.91
CA PRO A 53 20.52 7.12 6.57
C PRO A 53 19.72 6.31 7.58
N VAL A 54 18.66 6.93 8.11
CA VAL A 54 17.75 6.29 9.07
C VAL A 54 16.72 5.44 8.33
N GLU A 55 16.45 4.25 8.82
CA GLU A 55 15.38 3.38 8.33
C GLU A 55 14.00 3.91 8.76
N GLN A 56 13.05 3.89 7.83
CA GLN A 56 11.68 4.30 8.01
C GLN A 56 10.74 3.20 7.51
N LYS A 57 9.47 3.31 7.95
CA LYS A 57 8.41 2.36 7.61
C LYS A 57 7.21 3.10 7.05
N PHE A 58 6.82 2.73 5.84
CA PHE A 58 5.56 3.12 5.21
C PHE A 58 4.57 1.95 5.33
N VAL A 59 3.32 2.22 5.68
CA VAL A 59 2.32 1.17 5.98
C VAL A 59 1.11 1.35 5.07
N LEU A 60 0.75 0.27 4.37
CA LEU A 60 -0.57 0.13 3.74
C LEU A 60 -1.47 -0.70 4.68
N ASN A 61 -2.58 -0.15 5.11
CA ASN A 61 -3.62 -0.88 5.86
C ASN A 61 -4.72 -1.30 4.90
N TYR A 62 -5.22 -2.53 5.02
CA TYR A 62 -6.42 -3.00 4.31
C TYR A 62 -7.60 -2.87 5.27
N VAL A 63 -8.58 -2.05 4.89
CA VAL A 63 -9.70 -1.67 5.75
C VAL A 63 -11.00 -2.10 5.11
N ASP A 64 -11.87 -2.79 5.86
CA ASP A 64 -13.19 -3.15 5.36
C ASP A 64 -13.97 -1.88 4.95
N LYS A 65 -14.46 -1.85 3.71
CA LYS A 65 -15.27 -0.74 3.20
C LYS A 65 -16.54 -0.49 4.04
N ASN A 66 -17.06 -1.53 4.69
CA ASN A 66 -18.30 -1.48 5.46
C ASN A 66 -18.06 -1.07 6.92
N ASP A 67 -16.85 -1.31 7.45
CA ASP A 67 -16.43 -0.88 8.78
C ASP A 67 -15.03 -0.24 8.74
N PRO A 68 -14.92 1.10 8.71
CA PRO A 68 -13.64 1.80 8.63
C PRO A 68 -12.74 1.61 9.86
N LYS A 69 -13.22 0.98 10.94
CA LYS A 69 -12.41 0.61 12.10
C LYS A 69 -11.84 -0.80 11.99
N HIS A 70 -12.36 -1.60 11.09
CA HIS A 70 -11.93 -2.98 10.88
C HIS A 70 -10.75 -3.00 9.90
N VAL A 71 -9.54 -3.15 10.44
CA VAL A 71 -8.33 -3.40 9.64
C VAL A 71 -8.16 -4.90 9.50
N VAL A 72 -8.34 -5.42 8.29
CA VAL A 72 -8.27 -6.86 7.98
C VAL A 72 -6.84 -7.34 7.74
N GLY A 73 -5.90 -6.42 7.53
CA GLY A 73 -4.50 -6.71 7.32
C GLY A 73 -3.67 -5.45 7.06
N HIS A 74 -2.36 -5.62 6.91
CA HIS A 74 -1.44 -4.55 6.56
C HIS A 74 -0.24 -5.07 5.77
N GLN A 75 0.44 -4.16 5.08
CA GLN A 75 1.70 -4.38 4.40
C GLN A 75 2.68 -3.29 4.83
N ASP A 76 3.82 -3.72 5.39
CA ASP A 76 4.92 -2.84 5.76
C ASP A 76 5.91 -2.72 4.59
N ILE A 77 6.28 -1.50 4.25
CA ILE A 77 7.31 -1.15 3.27
C ILE A 77 8.44 -0.48 4.04
N LEU A 78 9.62 -1.09 4.01
CA LEU A 78 10.81 -0.61 4.71
C LEU A 78 11.76 0.04 3.71
N GLY A 79 12.37 1.16 4.10
CA GLY A 79 13.39 1.82 3.31
C GLY A 79 14.09 2.92 4.09
N LYS A 80 15.24 3.38 3.60
CA LYS A 80 16.02 4.45 4.22
C LYS A 80 15.66 5.81 3.64
N ILE A 81 15.85 6.87 4.42
CA ILE A 81 15.70 8.25 3.90
C ILE A 81 16.58 8.43 2.65
N GLY A 82 15.98 8.93 1.57
CA GLY A 82 16.58 9.10 0.24
C GLY A 82 16.41 7.89 -0.70
N GLU A 83 16.04 6.72 -0.17
CA GLU A 83 15.82 5.50 -0.95
C GLU A 83 14.48 5.54 -1.68
N THR A 84 14.44 4.97 -2.88
CA THR A 84 13.19 4.66 -3.59
C THR A 84 12.99 3.15 -3.59
N VAL A 85 11.88 2.70 -3.00
CA VAL A 85 11.50 1.29 -2.91
C VAL A 85 10.33 1.03 -3.85
N VAL A 86 10.39 -0.09 -4.57
CA VAL A 86 9.31 -0.55 -5.44
C VAL A 86 8.35 -1.43 -4.64
N ILE A 87 7.07 -1.09 -4.67
CA ILE A 87 5.98 -1.93 -4.17
C ILE A 87 5.51 -2.76 -5.37
N ASP A 88 6.05 -3.95 -5.57
CA ASP A 88 5.71 -4.79 -6.74
C ASP A 88 4.22 -5.12 -6.78
N LYS A 89 3.66 -5.50 -5.63
CA LYS A 89 2.26 -5.89 -5.48
C LYS A 89 1.72 -5.58 -4.08
N MET A 90 0.45 -5.22 -4.02
CA MET A 90 -0.34 -5.17 -2.79
C MET A 90 -0.67 -6.57 -2.26
N ASN A 91 -0.39 -6.80 -0.98
CA ASN A 91 -0.67 -8.05 -0.28
C ASN A 91 -2.07 -8.05 0.37
N ILE A 92 -3.11 -7.93 -0.45
CA ILE A 92 -4.51 -7.98 0.01
C ILE A 92 -4.76 -9.34 0.71
N PRO A 93 -5.34 -9.36 1.93
CA PRO A 93 -5.64 -10.59 2.65
C PRO A 93 -6.53 -11.55 1.86
N LYS A 94 -6.38 -12.85 2.11
CA LYS A 94 -7.23 -13.88 1.50
C LYS A 94 -8.70 -13.64 1.88
N GLY A 95 -9.62 -13.85 0.94
CA GLY A 95 -11.05 -13.59 1.12
C GLY A 95 -11.47 -12.15 0.86
N TRP A 96 -10.51 -11.27 0.57
CA TRP A 96 -10.75 -9.85 0.30
C TRP A 96 -10.31 -9.47 -1.12
N THR A 97 -10.95 -8.44 -1.68
CA THR A 97 -10.57 -7.80 -2.94
C THR A 97 -10.58 -6.28 -2.78
N GLU A 98 -9.79 -5.60 -3.60
CA GLU A 98 -9.73 -4.14 -3.62
C GLU A 98 -11.04 -3.52 -4.12
N VAL A 99 -11.49 -2.44 -3.48
CA VAL A 99 -12.59 -1.61 -4.00
C VAL A 99 -12.08 -0.72 -5.15
N PRO A 100 -12.70 -0.74 -6.34
CA PRO A 100 -12.26 0.07 -7.48
C PRO A 100 -12.32 1.59 -7.23
N GLY A 101 -11.44 2.35 -7.88
CA GLY A 101 -11.48 3.83 -7.90
C GLY A 101 -10.64 4.53 -6.82
N GLN A 102 -9.82 3.77 -6.07
CA GLN A 102 -8.83 4.31 -5.13
C GLN A 102 -7.41 4.28 -5.72
N PRO A 103 -6.42 4.91 -5.06
CA PRO A 103 -5.03 4.87 -5.50
C PRO A 103 -4.48 3.43 -5.52
N ASP A 104 -3.92 3.03 -6.66
CA ASP A 104 -3.25 1.74 -6.85
C ASP A 104 -1.78 1.84 -6.41
N TYR A 105 -1.34 0.90 -5.58
CA TYR A 105 0.04 0.79 -5.10
C TYR A 105 0.80 -0.41 -5.70
N ASN A 106 0.25 -1.11 -6.70
CA ASN A 106 0.98 -2.12 -7.46
C ASN A 106 2.00 -1.46 -8.40
N ASN A 107 3.21 -2.02 -8.45
CA ASN A 107 4.39 -1.44 -9.13
C ASN A 107 4.65 0.04 -8.78
N TYR A 108 4.34 0.44 -7.54
CA TYR A 108 4.46 1.83 -7.11
C TYR A 108 5.86 2.14 -6.60
N HIS A 109 6.45 3.25 -7.04
CA HIS A 109 7.75 3.72 -6.57
C HIS A 109 7.58 4.71 -5.42
N TYR A 110 7.87 4.26 -4.20
CA TYR A 110 7.81 5.10 -3.00
C TYR A 110 9.20 5.63 -2.65
N LYS A 111 9.39 6.95 -2.70
CA LYS A 111 10.62 7.63 -2.24
C LYS A 111 10.47 8.00 -0.75
N PHE A 112 11.33 7.45 0.09
CA PHE A 112 11.40 7.81 1.51
C PHE A 112 12.04 9.18 1.67
N GLY A 113 11.23 10.16 2.09
CA GLY A 113 11.69 11.50 2.42
C GLY A 113 12.07 11.64 3.89
N SER A 114 12.42 12.85 4.29
CA SER A 114 12.83 13.13 5.68
C SER A 114 11.69 13.19 6.70
N LYS A 115 10.44 13.26 6.23
CA LYS A 115 9.25 13.18 7.11
C LYS A 115 8.87 11.72 7.30
N LEU A 116 8.41 11.39 8.51
CA LEU A 116 7.86 10.07 8.76
C LEU A 116 6.67 9.79 7.83
N PRO A 117 6.64 8.63 7.14
CA PRO A 117 5.52 8.23 6.31
C PRO A 117 4.22 8.15 7.11
N GLU A 118 3.16 8.75 6.58
CA GLU A 118 1.81 8.49 7.09
C GLU A 118 1.27 7.17 6.52
N PRO A 119 0.59 6.32 7.32
CA PRO A 119 -0.09 5.14 6.80
C PRO A 119 -1.14 5.50 5.74
N LYS A 120 -1.36 4.59 4.79
CA LYS A 120 -2.43 4.71 3.80
C LYS A 120 -3.41 3.55 3.95
N ASN A 121 -4.70 3.87 3.89
CA ASN A 121 -5.75 2.87 3.97
C ASN A 121 -6.23 2.55 2.55
N ILE A 122 -6.28 1.26 2.24
CA ILE A 122 -6.83 0.67 1.04
C ILE A 122 -8.15 0.02 1.44
N LEU A 123 -9.25 0.46 0.86
CA LEU A 123 -10.55 -0.11 1.11
C LEU A 123 -10.65 -1.46 0.40
N VAL A 124 -11.12 -2.46 1.13
CA VAL A 124 -11.33 -3.80 0.63
C VAL A 124 -12.75 -4.26 0.92
N GLU A 125 -13.24 -5.18 0.11
CA GLU A 125 -14.53 -5.85 0.29
C GLU A 125 -14.36 -7.37 0.16
N HIS A 126 -15.36 -8.11 0.63
CA HIS A 126 -15.32 -9.56 0.55
C HIS A 126 -15.25 -10.00 -0.91
N LYS A 127 -14.36 -10.96 -1.18
CA LYS A 127 -14.29 -11.62 -2.47
C LYS A 127 -15.47 -12.58 -2.59
N ILE A 128 -16.34 -12.29 -3.54
CA ILE A 128 -17.50 -13.14 -3.87
C ILE A 128 -17.16 -14.03 -5.05
N ASP A 129 -17.18 -15.34 -4.82
CA ASP A 129 -17.09 -16.33 -5.88
C ASP A 129 -18.48 -16.70 -6.39
N GLU A 130 -18.65 -16.67 -7.72
CA GLU A 130 -19.91 -17.03 -8.36
C GLU A 130 -19.83 -18.41 -9.03
N ILE A 131 -20.70 -19.33 -8.59
CA ILE A 131 -20.83 -20.66 -9.17
C ILE A 131 -22.15 -20.74 -9.92
N SER A 132 -22.07 -20.74 -11.26
CA SER A 132 -23.25 -20.95 -12.10
C SER A 132 -23.61 -22.44 -12.14
N GLY A 133 -24.88 -22.76 -11.90
CA GLY A 133 -25.41 -24.11 -12.08
C GLY A 133 -25.27 -24.65 -13.50
N LEU A 134 -25.07 -23.79 -14.51
CA LEU A 134 -24.73 -24.24 -15.86
C LEU A 134 -23.36 -24.93 -15.95
N GLN A 135 -22.44 -24.56 -15.06
CA GLN A 135 -21.09 -25.16 -14.95
C GLN A 135 -21.08 -26.35 -13.99
N ASP A 136 -21.95 -26.36 -12.98
CA ASP A 136 -22.13 -27.46 -12.02
C ASP A 136 -23.47 -28.18 -12.21
N LYS A 137 -23.62 -28.89 -13.34
CA LYS A 137 -24.86 -29.58 -13.72
C LYS A 137 -25.23 -30.77 -12.83
N ASN A 138 -24.29 -31.25 -12.01
CA ASN A 138 -24.49 -32.39 -11.12
C ASN A 138 -25.08 -31.96 -9.76
N ASN A 139 -25.09 -30.67 -9.45
CA ASN A 139 -25.63 -30.14 -8.22
C ASN A 139 -27.14 -29.85 -8.37
N PRO A 140 -28.02 -30.63 -7.72
CA PRO A 140 -29.47 -30.48 -7.86
C PRO A 140 -30.03 -29.20 -7.24
N GLU A 141 -29.25 -28.50 -6.39
CA GLU A 141 -29.63 -27.19 -5.85
C GLU A 141 -29.41 -26.06 -6.85
N LEU A 142 -28.45 -26.23 -7.77
CA LEU A 142 -28.03 -25.21 -8.73
C LEU A 142 -28.50 -25.48 -10.16
N TYR A 143 -28.71 -26.74 -10.53
CA TYR A 143 -29.11 -27.15 -11.87
C TYR A 143 -30.25 -28.16 -11.83
N ARG A 144 -31.27 -27.92 -12.67
CA ARG A 144 -32.33 -28.89 -12.89
C ARG A 144 -32.79 -28.87 -14.34
N GLU A 145 -32.68 -30.04 -14.97
CA GLU A 145 -33.30 -30.28 -16.27
C GLU A 145 -34.66 -30.94 -16.07
N VAL A 146 -35.69 -30.36 -16.68
CA VAL A 146 -37.06 -30.89 -16.66
C VAL A 146 -37.42 -31.32 -18.07
N THR A 147 -37.68 -32.62 -18.22
CA THR A 147 -38.15 -33.20 -19.48
C THR A 147 -39.62 -33.53 -19.38
N ARG A 148 -40.44 -32.94 -20.25
CA ARG A 148 -41.83 -33.35 -20.47
C ARG A 148 -41.87 -34.31 -21.64
N THR A 149 -42.43 -35.50 -21.40
CA THR A 149 -42.71 -36.49 -22.44
C THR A 149 -44.22 -36.52 -22.71
N VAL A 150 -44.61 -36.32 -23.97
CA VAL A 150 -46.00 -36.39 -24.42
C VAL A 150 -46.15 -37.64 -25.27
N ASN A 151 -46.93 -38.61 -24.78
CA ASN A 151 -47.28 -39.80 -25.52
C ASN A 151 -48.60 -39.55 -26.26
N ILE A 152 -48.62 -39.82 -27.56
CA ILE A 152 -49.78 -39.65 -28.45
C ILE A 152 -50.19 -41.03 -28.90
N THR A 153 -51.44 -41.44 -28.63
CA THR A 153 -52.02 -42.67 -29.17
C THR A 153 -53.03 -42.27 -30.24
N TYR A 154 -52.84 -42.77 -31.45
CA TYR A 154 -53.73 -42.52 -32.59
C TYR A 154 -54.91 -43.49 -32.57
N PRO A 155 -56.04 -43.16 -33.22
CA PRO A 155 -57.23 -44.03 -33.26
C PRO A 155 -56.97 -45.43 -33.85
N ASP A 156 -55.93 -45.60 -34.66
CA ASP A 156 -55.52 -46.88 -35.25
C ASP A 156 -54.65 -47.73 -34.30
N GLY A 157 -54.40 -47.26 -33.07
CA GLY A 157 -53.61 -47.94 -32.06
C GLY A 157 -52.10 -47.66 -32.15
N GLN A 158 -51.63 -46.90 -33.14
CA GLN A 158 -50.23 -46.49 -33.21
C GLN A 158 -49.89 -45.46 -32.11
N THR A 159 -48.62 -45.41 -31.72
CA THR A 159 -48.14 -44.45 -30.71
C THR A 159 -46.99 -43.61 -31.22
N GLY A 160 -47.03 -42.30 -30.94
CA GLY A 160 -45.93 -41.37 -31.11
C GLY A 160 -45.49 -40.76 -29.79
N THR A 161 -44.26 -40.23 -29.74
CA THR A 161 -43.72 -39.56 -28.55
C THR A 161 -43.07 -38.24 -28.94
N GLY A 162 -43.45 -37.15 -28.26
CA GLY A 162 -42.78 -35.86 -28.30
C GLY A 162 -42.07 -35.57 -26.99
N LYS A 163 -40.87 -35.02 -27.04
CA LYS A 163 -40.13 -34.55 -25.86
C LYS A 163 -39.98 -33.03 -25.91
N GLN A 164 -40.12 -32.41 -24.74
CA GLN A 164 -39.85 -30.99 -24.51
C GLN A 164 -38.90 -30.90 -23.32
N GLN A 165 -37.86 -30.07 -23.42
CA GLN A 165 -36.86 -29.89 -22.38
C GLN A 165 -36.79 -28.42 -21.98
N ILE A 166 -36.71 -28.18 -20.67
CA ILE A 166 -36.38 -26.88 -20.09
C ILE A 166 -35.29 -27.06 -19.03
N VAL A 167 -34.36 -26.11 -18.98
CA VAL A 167 -33.29 -26.08 -18.00
C VAL A 167 -33.54 -24.90 -17.07
N PHE A 168 -33.52 -25.18 -15.77
CA PHE A 168 -33.46 -24.18 -14.71
C PHE A 168 -32.08 -24.21 -14.08
N TYR A 169 -31.50 -23.05 -13.84
CA TYR A 169 -30.27 -22.93 -13.09
C TYR A 169 -30.28 -21.72 -12.16
N ARG A 170 -29.44 -21.78 -11.13
CA ARG A 170 -29.18 -20.68 -10.19
C ARG A 170 -27.69 -20.31 -10.23
N ILE A 171 -27.39 -19.10 -9.77
CA ILE A 171 -26.02 -18.67 -9.48
C ILE A 171 -25.88 -18.66 -7.95
N LYS A 172 -24.90 -19.40 -7.44
CA LYS A 172 -24.53 -19.38 -6.02
C LYS A 172 -23.44 -18.34 -5.84
N GLN A 173 -23.61 -17.44 -4.87
CA GLN A 173 -22.58 -16.54 -4.40
C GLN A 173 -21.99 -17.10 -3.11
N VAL A 174 -20.67 -17.28 -3.08
CA VAL A 174 -19.92 -17.75 -1.91
C VAL A 174 -19.00 -16.63 -1.47
N ASP A 175 -19.14 -16.25 -0.21
CA ASP A 175 -18.23 -15.34 0.46
C ASP A 175 -17.07 -16.14 1.05
N GLU A 176 -15.84 -15.86 0.62
CA GLU A 176 -14.65 -16.62 1.04
C GLU A 176 -14.31 -16.48 2.54
N GLU A 177 -14.89 -15.51 3.25
CA GLU A 177 -14.64 -15.31 4.69
C GLU A 177 -15.58 -16.14 5.59
N ASN A 178 -16.61 -16.80 5.03
CA ASN A 178 -17.63 -17.56 5.77
C ASN A 178 -17.68 -19.06 5.46
#